data_AF-A0A5J4QPR4-F1
#
_entry.id   AF-A0A5J4QPR4-F1
#
_cell.length_a   1.000
_cell.length_b   1.000
_cell.length_c   1.000
_cell.angle_alpha   90.00
_cell.angle_beta   90.00
_cell.angle_gamma   90.00
#
_symmetry.space_group_name_H-M   'P 1'
#
loop_
_entity.id
_entity.type
_entity.pdbx_description
1 polymer ?
#
loop_
_entity_poly.entity_id
_entity_poly.type
_entity_poly.pdbx_seq_one_letter_code
_entity_poly.pdbx_strand_id
1 'polypeptide(L)'
;MNKQQKYTPTDKMADLISDNYTLLQVISRFGLSLGFGDKTVKEVCEMNQVDCRTFLAVVNFVEEGFSRMDDAESLSVPSLVDYLRQAHSY
;
A
#
# COMPACT_ATOMS: atom_id res chain seq x y z
N MET A 1 6.75 -20.19 11.69
CA MET A 1 5.35 -19.91 11.34
C MET A 1 5.36 -18.82 10.30
N ASN A 2 4.99 -19.13 9.05
CA ASN A 2 4.85 -18.13 7.99
C ASN A 2 3.61 -17.31 8.33
N LYS A 3 3.79 -16.10 8.87
CA LYS A 3 2.70 -15.13 8.94
C LYS A 3 2.38 -14.75 7.50
N GLN A 4 1.15 -15.02 7.09
CA GLN A 4 0.62 -14.56 5.81
C GLN A 4 0.48 -13.03 5.88
N GLN A 5 0.77 -12.35 4.78
CA GLN A 5 0.52 -10.91 4.64
C GLN A 5 -0.93 -10.60 5.08
N LYS A 6 -1.12 -9.56 5.91
CA LYS A 6 -2.45 -9.23 6.46
C LYS A 6 -3.42 -8.76 5.37
N TYR A 7 -2.95 -7.88 4.49
CA TYR A 7 -3.77 -7.28 3.44
C TYR A 7 -3.44 -7.87 2.06
N THR A 8 -4.48 -7.99 1.25
CA THR A 8 -4.50 -8.65 -0.05
C THR A 8 -5.17 -7.75 -1.10
N PRO A 9 -5.03 -8.06 -2.41
CA PRO A 9 -5.62 -7.22 -3.47
C PRO A 9 -7.15 -7.12 -3.45
N THR A 10 -7.84 -8.09 -2.83
CA THR A 10 -9.31 -8.19 -2.79
C THR A 10 -9.95 -7.46 -1.61
N ASP A 11 -9.14 -7.02 -0.64
CA ASP A 11 -9.65 -6.26 0.50
C ASP A 11 -10.10 -4.87 0.05
N LYS A 12 -11.11 -4.30 0.72
CA LYS A 12 -11.54 -2.93 0.42
C LYS A 12 -10.51 -1.94 0.97
N MET A 13 -10.18 -0.92 0.18
CA MET A 13 -9.22 0.10 0.63
C MET A 13 -9.69 0.83 1.91
N ALA A 14 -11.01 0.97 2.08
CA ALA A 14 -11.60 1.56 3.28
C ALA A 14 -11.34 0.72 4.55
N ASP A 15 -11.28 -0.60 4.42
CA ASP A 15 -11.07 -1.51 5.55
C ASP A 15 -9.62 -1.40 6.06
N LEU A 16 -8.64 -1.34 5.16
CA LEU A 16 -7.22 -1.10 5.49
C LEU A 16 -7.04 0.17 6.33
N ILE A 17 -7.66 1.27 5.90
CA ILE A 17 -7.56 2.57 6.58
C ILE A 17 -8.23 2.53 7.95
N SER A 18 -9.40 1.89 8.03
CA SER A 18 -10.17 1.78 9.26
C SER A 18 -9.44 0.93 10.31
N ASP A 19 -8.76 -0.13 9.85
CA ASP A 19 -7.92 -0.99 10.69
C ASP A 19 -6.68 -0.27 11.22
N ASN A 20 -6.01 0.52 10.37
CA ASN A 20 -4.80 1.23 10.73
C ASN A 20 -4.67 2.58 10.02
N TYR A 21 -5.04 3.65 10.72
CA TYR A 21 -5.00 5.02 10.20
C TYR A 21 -3.59 5.50 9.79
N THR A 22 -2.51 4.88 10.28
CA THR A 22 -1.15 5.25 9.83
C THR A 22 -0.95 5.00 8.33
N LEU A 23 -1.76 4.09 7.74
CA LEU A 23 -1.75 3.79 6.32
C LEU A 23 -2.27 4.96 5.46
N LEU A 24 -2.96 5.96 6.03
CA LEU A 24 -3.31 7.18 5.31
C LEU A 24 -2.06 7.90 4.76
N GLN A 25 -0.96 7.89 5.51
CA GLN A 25 0.30 8.48 5.06
C GLN A 25 0.89 7.68 3.89
N VAL A 26 0.79 6.35 3.93
CA VAL A 26 1.26 5.48 2.86
C VAL A 26 0.47 5.76 1.57
N ILE A 27 -0.86 5.79 1.68
CA ILE A 27 -1.79 6.09 0.58
C ILE A 27 -1.49 7.45 -0.06
N SER A 28 -1.32 8.49 0.76
CA SER A 28 -1.00 9.83 0.26
C SER A 28 0.34 9.87 -0.49
N ARG A 29 1.34 9.10 -0.05
CA ARG A 29 2.66 9.04 -0.70
C ARG A 29 2.66 8.26 -2.01
N PHE A 30 1.71 7.35 -2.20
CA PHE A 30 1.45 6.72 -3.50
C PHE A 30 0.60 7.60 -4.42
N GLY A 31 0.27 8.84 -4.02
CA GLY A 31 -0.55 9.75 -4.82
C GLY A 31 -2.03 9.37 -4.89
N LEU A 32 -2.48 8.46 -4.01
CA LEU A 32 -3.87 7.99 -4.00
C LEU A 32 -4.76 9.02 -3.28
N SER A 33 -5.74 9.56 -3.99
CA SER A 33 -6.73 10.47 -3.41
C SER A 33 -7.77 9.69 -2.60
N LEU A 34 -8.24 10.28 -1.49
CA LEU A 34 -9.30 9.70 -0.66
C LEU A 34 -10.64 9.62 -1.41
N GLY A 35 -11.53 8.73 -0.96
CA GLY A 35 -12.84 8.52 -1.56
C GLY A 35 -12.95 7.21 -2.35
N PHE A 36 -12.50 6.10 -1.75
CA PHE A 36 -12.41 4.80 -2.43
C PHE A 36 -13.78 4.12 -2.63
N GLY A 37 -14.79 4.47 -1.83
CA GLY A 37 -16.07 3.77 -1.83
C GLY A 37 -15.89 2.28 -1.49
N ASP A 38 -16.58 1.41 -2.23
CA ASP A 38 -16.47 -0.05 -2.07
C ASP A 38 -15.34 -0.69 -2.88
N LYS A 39 -14.41 0.10 -3.43
CA LYS A 39 -13.34 -0.41 -4.29
C LYS A 39 -12.30 -1.20 -3.48
N THR A 40 -11.86 -2.28 -4.10
CA THR A 40 -10.76 -3.12 -3.62
C THR A 40 -9.40 -2.41 -3.80
N VAL A 41 -8.38 -2.87 -3.06
CA VAL A 41 -7.00 -2.38 -3.23
C VAL A 41 -6.54 -2.48 -4.68
N LYS A 42 -6.85 -3.59 -5.35
CA LYS A 42 -6.50 -3.80 -6.75
C LYS A 42 -7.11 -2.73 -7.67
N GLU A 43 -8.42 -2.50 -7.56
CA GLU A 43 -9.13 -1.52 -8.40
C GLU A 43 -8.58 -0.10 -8.17
N VAL A 44 -8.31 0.27 -6.92
CA VAL A 44 -7.74 1.59 -6.60
C VAL A 44 -6.34 1.73 -7.19
N CYS A 45 -5.47 0.73 -7.06
CA CYS A 45 -4.12 0.78 -7.64
C CYS A 45 -4.16 0.90 -9.17
N GLU A 46 -5.01 0.10 -9.84
CA GLU A 46 -5.17 0.13 -11.30
C GLU A 46 -5.69 1.49 -11.80
N MET A 47 -6.69 2.06 -11.13
CA MET A 47 -7.27 3.37 -11.48
C MET A 47 -6.27 4.52 -11.35
N ASN A 48 -5.31 4.43 -10.43
CA ASN A 48 -4.33 5.47 -10.16
C ASN A 48 -2.94 5.14 -10.76
N GLN A 49 -2.84 4.08 -11.57
CA GLN A 49 -1.58 3.65 -12.19
C GLN A 49 -0.46 3.35 -11.19
N VAL A 50 -0.84 2.87 -9.99
CA VAL A 50 0.09 2.43 -8.94
C VAL A 50 0.33 0.93 -9.08
N ASP A 51 1.58 0.49 -8.95
CA ASP A 51 1.90 -0.93 -8.89
C ASP A 51 1.33 -1.55 -7.60
N CYS A 52 0.25 -2.33 -7.74
CA CYS A 52 -0.50 -2.91 -6.63
C CYS A 52 0.36 -3.80 -5.72
N ARG A 53 1.32 -4.53 -6.31
CA ARG A 53 2.23 -5.40 -5.55
C ARG A 53 3.14 -4.58 -4.64
N THR A 54 3.72 -3.51 -5.17
CA THR A 54 4.59 -2.59 -4.40
C THR A 54 3.79 -1.87 -3.32
N PHE A 55 2.57 -1.41 -3.63
CA PHE A 55 1.68 -0.82 -2.64
C PHE A 55 1.42 -1.78 -1.46
N LEU A 56 0.98 -3.01 -1.74
CA LEU A 56 0.70 -4.01 -0.71
C LEU A 56 1.95 -4.40 0.07
N ALA A 57 3.12 -4.46 -0.55
CA ALA A 57 4.36 -4.72 0.14
C ALA A 57 4.67 -3.63 1.18
N VAL A 58 4.54 -2.36 0.81
CA VAL A 58 4.77 -1.23 1.73
C VAL A 58 3.70 -1.19 2.82
N VAL A 59 2.43 -1.39 2.47
CA VAL A 59 1.31 -1.39 3.43
C VAL A 59 1.47 -2.51 4.46
N ASN A 60 1.73 -3.74 4.02
CA ASN A 60 1.95 -4.86 4.93
C ASN A 60 3.24 -4.69 5.76
N PHE A 61 4.30 -4.09 5.19
CA PHE A 61 5.51 -3.77 5.94
C PHE A 61 5.25 -2.80 7.10
N VAL A 62 4.46 -1.74 6.86
CA VAL A 62 4.06 -0.78 7.91
C VAL A 62 3.17 -1.44 8.96
N GLU A 63 2.19 -2.22 8.51
CA GLU A 63 1.26 -2.95 9.39
C GLU A 63 1.98 -3.93 10.31
N GLU A 64 3.00 -4.63 9.81
CA GLU A 64 3.81 -5.57 10.57
C GLU A 64 4.90 -4.88 11.42
N GLY A 65 4.84 -3.56 11.58
CA GLY A 65 5.77 -2.80 12.41
C GLY A 65 7.19 -2.79 11.85
N PHE A 66 7.33 -2.70 10.52
CA PHE A 66 8.60 -2.63 9.80
C PHE A 66 9.49 -3.87 9.96
N SER A 67 8.90 -5.02 10.29
CA SER A 67 9.65 -6.22 10.68
C SER A 67 9.96 -7.18 9.54
N ARG A 68 9.16 -7.18 8.46
CA ARG A 68 9.28 -8.15 7.35
C ARG A 68 8.94 -7.56 6.00
N MET A 69 9.82 -7.81 5.05
CA MET A 69 9.64 -7.42 3.66
C MET A 69 9.84 -8.67 2.79
N ASP A 70 8.78 -9.47 2.68
CA ASP A 70 8.78 -10.64 1.81
C ASP A 70 8.67 -10.17 0.34
N ASP A 71 9.38 -10.85 -0.57
CA ASP A 71 9.37 -10.62 -2.02
C ASP A 71 9.91 -9.26 -2.55
N ALA A 72 10.99 -8.74 -1.96
CA ALA A 72 11.64 -7.52 -2.44
C ALA A 72 12.05 -7.54 -3.94
N GLU A 73 12.36 -8.72 -4.50
CA GLU A 73 12.75 -8.89 -5.91
C GLU A 73 11.65 -8.54 -6.91
N SER A 74 10.40 -8.47 -6.45
CA SER A 74 9.23 -8.28 -7.31
C SER A 74 8.66 -6.87 -7.30
N LEU A 75 9.29 -5.98 -6.56
CA LEU A 75 8.84 -4.61 -6.40
C LEU A 75 9.14 -3.79 -7.65
N SER A 76 8.20 -2.95 -8.01
CA SER A 76 8.41 -1.92 -9.02
C SER A 76 9.31 -0.84 -8.44
N VAL A 77 10.58 -0.83 -8.86
CA VAL A 77 11.55 0.19 -8.46
C VAL A 77 11.03 1.61 -8.75
N PRO A 78 10.42 1.92 -9.92
CA PRO A 78 9.84 3.24 -10.14
C PRO A 78 8.78 3.61 -9.11
N SER A 79 7.83 2.71 -8.83
CA SER A 79 6.75 2.94 -7.85
C SER A 79 7.30 3.20 -6.44
N LEU A 80 8.31 2.43 -6.03
CA LEU A 80 8.95 2.61 -4.74
C LEU A 80 9.74 3.93 -4.67
N VAL A 81 10.45 4.31 -5.73
CA VAL A 81 11.18 5.59 -5.80
C VAL A 81 10.22 6.77 -5.72
N ASP A 82 9.09 6.71 -6.43
CA ASP A 82 8.07 7.76 -6.37
C ASP A 82 7.47 7.88 -4.96
N TYR A 83 7.12 6.75 -4.34
CA TYR A 83 6.71 6.70 -2.94
C TYR A 83 7.71 7.37 -1.99
N LEU A 84 9.00 7.07 -2.14
CA LEU A 84 10.07 7.63 -1.30
C LEU A 84 10.28 9.13 -1.56
N ARG A 85 10.16 9.59 -2.80
CA ARG A 85 10.23 11.02 -3.14
C ARG A 85 9.08 11.80 -2.49
N GLN A 86 7.89 11.21 -2.48
CA GLN A 86 6.72 11.82 -1.86
C GLN A 86 6.78 11.83 -0.33
N ALA A 87 7.67 11.05 0.30
CA ALA A 87 7.74 10.94 1.76
C ALA A 87 8.10 12.25 2.50
N HIS A 88 8.64 13.23 1.78
CA HIS A 88 8.98 14.56 2.29
C HIS A 88 7.98 15.65 1.88
N SER A 89 6.95 15.31 1.10
CA SER A 89 5.86 16.22 0.76
C SER A 89 4.77 16.07 1.83
N TYR A 90 4.57 17.10 2.65
CA TYR A 90 3.54 17.17 3.69
C TYR A 90 2.50 18.24 3.34
#